data_AF-A0A836SJN8-F1
#
_entry.id   AF-A0A836SJN8-F1
#
_cell.length_a   1.000
_cell.length_b   1.000
_cell.length_c   1.000
_cell.angle_alpha   90.00
_cell.angle_beta   90.00
_cell.angle_gamma   90.00
#
_symmetry.space_group_name_H-M   'P 1'
#
loop_
_entity.id
_entity.type
_entity.pdbx_description
1 polymer ?
#
loop_
_entity_poly.entity_id
_entity_poly.type
_entity_poly.pdbx_seq_one_letter_code
_entity_poly.pdbx_strand_id
1 'polypeptide(L)'
;MHTNKPGEFTTFIAYEHSPVIITDGVLHRNVIFKGTEVPDNVLSAYDVYTPSELWSNLMSTCVNNQDISCDVMTIPHNPNQSKGMFFAQADPKLGNKYTPDDYNNRRELEQLIEIYQSKGNSECSLGVGTADEFCQFESTRRPCDGFEEMPGSENVNCLEDSYVRNGLKKGLDLAGEEEMNGLNPFKYGFIGSTDTHNATSGLTDEFQLVLNTANTATPKERLEGTGREGRVNPVNFNPGGLAGVLAKNNTREDIFEALKCKRTFGTSGSRIRVLFSANWEYPTNLHRFPQETIFQEIYKGIPMGGDISIETDKLLDTLQEDVAPDFFVWAVKDPLSANLQRIQIVKGWEDTDGTHEKVYDVVCSDGLEPDRWKNNRCPDNGAKVDLKSCNYSENRGAKELKATWTDPDFDPSRRAFYYARVLENPTCRWSTYDANMLGIEPLENVPPTVQERAWSSPIWYTPTPMVIAIEKIKEKGKSAILDKVKNLLKAKKPFLQALIENRNAGSKKLPNPIIKALLRGKTVIYLNRRDGSTQEVSFTPEGKRVVFYGPDDHSVTPYEIRDDLLYGQVGRNKEYNMAIYSIRSESGYHYIACDSRDNGYCDWEIIRKPKTR
;
A
#
# COMPACT_ATOMS: atom_id res chain seq x y z
N MET A 1 -31.91 -2.35 4.62
CA MET A 1 -31.54 -3.76 4.35
C MET A 1 -32.27 -4.39 3.16
N HIS A 2 -33.47 -3.95 2.74
CA HIS A 2 -34.21 -4.50 1.59
C HIS A 2 -33.53 -4.38 0.21
N THR A 3 -32.46 -3.59 0.09
CA THR A 3 -31.74 -3.33 -1.17
C THR A 3 -30.51 -4.20 -1.37
N ASN A 4 -30.05 -4.97 -0.37
CA ASN A 4 -28.89 -5.86 -0.55
C ASN A 4 -29.33 -7.16 -1.24
N LYS A 5 -28.88 -7.37 -2.48
CA LYS A 5 -29.10 -8.59 -3.27
C LYS A 5 -27.73 -9.18 -3.66
N PRO A 6 -27.09 -9.98 -2.79
CA PRO A 6 -25.81 -10.60 -3.09
C PRO A 6 -25.85 -11.34 -4.44
N GLY A 7 -24.79 -11.18 -5.23
CA GLY A 7 -24.71 -11.65 -6.62
C GLY A 7 -25.09 -10.59 -7.65
N GLU A 8 -25.98 -9.64 -7.31
CA GLU A 8 -26.50 -8.62 -8.23
C GLU A 8 -26.12 -7.20 -7.79
N PHE A 9 -26.49 -6.81 -6.56
CA PHE A 9 -26.27 -5.47 -6.02
C PHE A 9 -26.02 -5.54 -4.51
N THR A 10 -24.78 -5.26 -4.12
CA THR A 10 -24.35 -5.28 -2.73
C THR A 10 -24.31 -3.87 -2.15
N THR A 11 -24.85 -3.69 -0.95
CA THR A 11 -24.83 -2.41 -0.22
C THR A 11 -24.12 -2.57 1.11
N PHE A 12 -23.34 -1.58 1.55
CA PHE A 12 -22.70 -1.58 2.87
C PHE A 12 -23.42 -0.63 3.83
N ILE A 13 -23.32 -0.90 5.13
CA ILE A 13 -23.61 0.12 6.16
C ILE A 13 -22.39 1.03 6.19
N ALA A 14 -22.59 2.33 6.00
CA ALA A 14 -21.51 3.29 5.91
C ALA A 14 -21.99 4.70 6.27
N TYR A 15 -21.05 5.56 6.62
CA TYR A 15 -21.25 7.00 6.81
C TYR A 15 -19.97 7.78 6.50
N GLU A 16 -20.10 9.07 6.26
CA GLU A 16 -18.94 9.97 6.10
C GLU A 16 -18.62 10.65 7.44
N HIS A 17 -17.35 10.65 7.82
CA HIS A 17 -16.81 11.41 8.94
C HIS A 17 -16.06 12.64 8.38
N SER A 18 -16.61 13.82 8.60
CA SER A 18 -16.19 15.07 7.96
C SER A 18 -15.98 16.19 9.00
N PRO A 19 -14.86 16.16 9.76
CA PRO A 19 -14.59 17.16 10.79
C PRO A 19 -14.28 18.52 10.16
N VAL A 20 -14.81 19.58 10.78
CA VAL A 20 -14.54 20.96 10.37
C VAL A 20 -13.19 21.39 10.92
N ILE A 21 -12.22 21.65 10.06
CA ILE A 21 -10.89 22.13 10.50
C ILE A 21 -10.79 23.65 10.30
N ILE A 22 -10.16 24.33 11.24
CA ILE A 22 -10.07 25.81 11.32
C ILE A 22 -9.39 26.42 10.07
N THR A 23 -8.61 25.65 9.31
CA THR A 23 -7.80 26.11 8.17
C THR A 23 -8.45 25.92 6.79
N ASP A 24 -9.75 25.64 6.71
CA ASP A 24 -10.51 25.37 5.46
C ASP A 24 -10.00 24.18 4.61
N GLY A 25 -9.23 23.25 5.17
CA GLY A 25 -8.82 22.04 4.47
C GLY A 25 -9.72 20.82 4.76
N VAL A 26 -9.74 19.88 3.81
CA VAL A 26 -10.60 18.68 3.86
C VAL A 26 -9.86 17.50 4.51
N LEU A 27 -10.49 16.87 5.50
CA LEU A 27 -9.96 15.72 6.26
C LEU A 27 -10.98 14.59 6.38
N HIS A 28 -11.76 14.36 5.32
CA HIS A 28 -12.93 13.47 5.35
C HIS A 28 -12.57 12.00 5.14
N ARG A 29 -13.40 11.10 5.67
CA ARG A 29 -13.29 9.65 5.53
C ARG A 29 -14.65 9.01 5.37
N ASN A 30 -14.78 8.06 4.46
CA ASN A 30 -15.90 7.14 4.45
C ASN A 30 -15.64 5.98 5.42
N VAL A 31 -16.48 5.80 6.43
CA VAL A 31 -16.45 4.67 7.36
C VAL A 31 -17.38 3.59 6.82
N ILE A 32 -16.86 2.39 6.54
CA ILE A 32 -17.58 1.28 5.90
C ILE A 32 -17.44 0.04 6.77
N PHE A 33 -18.57 -0.59 7.11
CA PHE A 33 -18.62 -1.81 7.91
C PHE A 33 -18.77 -3.06 7.05
N LYS A 34 -18.09 -4.15 7.41
CA LYS A 34 -18.12 -5.44 6.68
C LYS A 34 -19.54 -6.01 6.59
N GLY A 35 -20.28 -5.95 7.69
CA GLY A 35 -21.55 -6.67 7.85
C GLY A 35 -22.67 -5.79 8.38
N THR A 36 -23.62 -6.42 9.05
CA THR A 36 -24.73 -5.75 9.73
C THR A 36 -24.52 -5.58 11.23
N GLU A 37 -23.57 -6.32 11.80
CA GLU A 37 -23.10 -6.13 13.17
C GLU A 37 -22.22 -4.87 13.22
N VAL A 38 -22.75 -3.81 13.82
CA VAL A 38 -22.12 -2.50 13.91
C VAL A 38 -22.31 -1.94 15.33
N PRO A 39 -21.47 -0.99 15.79
CA PRO A 39 -21.67 -0.37 17.09
C PRO A 39 -23.04 0.31 17.20
N ASP A 40 -23.63 0.29 18.40
CA ASP A 40 -24.96 0.90 18.66
C ASP A 40 -24.98 2.41 18.40
N ASN A 41 -23.83 3.08 18.55
CA ASN A 41 -23.69 4.52 18.32
C ASN A 41 -22.76 4.79 17.14
N VAL A 42 -23.22 5.61 16.20
CA VAL A 42 -22.41 6.12 15.10
C VAL A 42 -21.61 7.34 15.60
N LEU A 43 -20.29 7.27 15.52
CA LEU A 43 -19.41 8.38 15.91
C LEU A 43 -19.47 9.49 14.86
N SER A 44 -20.03 10.64 15.23
CA SER A 44 -20.03 11.82 14.38
C SER A 44 -18.72 12.60 14.49
N ALA A 45 -18.53 13.56 13.59
CA ALA A 45 -17.43 14.52 13.67
C ALA A 45 -17.48 15.43 14.91
N TYR A 46 -18.60 15.46 15.64
CA TYR A 46 -18.71 16.17 16.91
C TYR A 46 -18.28 15.31 18.11
N ASP A 47 -18.37 13.98 17.99
CA ASP A 47 -17.97 13.04 19.04
C ASP A 47 -16.46 12.77 19.03
N VAL A 48 -15.91 12.60 17.83
CA VAL A 48 -14.47 12.40 17.58
C VAL A 48 -14.03 13.36 16.49
N TYR A 49 -13.08 14.23 16.81
CA TYR A 49 -12.76 15.36 15.94
C TYR A 49 -11.47 15.14 15.16
N THR A 50 -10.58 14.33 15.70
CA THR A 50 -9.30 14.00 15.09
C THR A 50 -9.32 12.61 14.44
N PRO A 51 -8.47 12.36 13.43
CA PRO A 51 -8.30 11.02 12.87
C PRO A 51 -7.89 9.97 13.92
N SER A 52 -6.99 10.31 14.85
CA SER A 52 -6.51 9.39 15.89
C SER A 52 -7.62 9.01 16.88
N GLU A 53 -8.45 9.96 17.29
CA GLU A 53 -9.65 9.68 18.10
C GLU A 53 -10.62 8.77 17.35
N LEU A 54 -10.90 9.05 16.08
CA LEU A 54 -11.78 8.20 15.26
C LEU A 54 -11.23 6.77 15.19
N TRP A 55 -9.95 6.61 14.84
CA TRP A 55 -9.33 5.30 14.70
C TRP A 55 -9.35 4.52 16.02
N SER A 56 -8.93 5.14 17.12
CA SER A 56 -8.90 4.50 18.44
C SER A 56 -10.30 4.05 18.89
N ASN A 57 -11.33 4.87 18.65
CA ASN A 57 -12.70 4.52 18.99
C ASN A 57 -13.27 3.41 18.07
N LEU A 58 -12.97 3.41 16.77
CA LEU A 58 -13.39 2.31 15.89
C LEU A 58 -12.69 1.00 16.26
N MET A 59 -11.41 1.06 16.65
CA MET A 59 -10.69 -0.10 17.16
C MET A 59 -11.33 -0.65 18.43
N SER A 60 -11.68 0.21 19.39
CA SER A 60 -12.23 -0.24 20.68
C SER A 60 -13.69 -0.69 20.61
N THR A 61 -14.53 0.03 19.85
CA THR A 61 -15.99 -0.22 19.81
C THR A 61 -16.41 -1.24 18.77
N CYS A 62 -15.60 -1.45 17.72
CA CYS A 62 -15.88 -2.40 16.64
C CYS A 62 -14.83 -3.52 16.57
N VAL A 63 -13.58 -3.22 16.22
CA VAL A 63 -12.59 -4.26 15.84
C VAL A 63 -12.16 -5.16 17.00
N ASN A 64 -11.89 -4.57 18.16
CA ASN A 64 -11.40 -5.28 19.35
C ASN A 64 -12.52 -5.56 20.37
N ASN A 65 -13.76 -5.23 20.03
CA ASN A 65 -14.90 -5.45 20.93
C ASN A 65 -15.25 -6.94 20.95
N GLN A 66 -15.22 -7.55 22.13
CA GLN A 66 -15.51 -8.98 22.28
C GLN A 66 -17.01 -9.31 22.24
N ASP A 67 -17.87 -8.31 22.43
CA ASP A 67 -19.32 -8.47 22.49
C ASP A 67 -19.99 -8.40 21.10
N ILE A 68 -19.30 -7.86 20.09
CA ILE A 68 -19.80 -7.75 18.71
C ILE A 68 -18.79 -8.27 17.69
N SER A 69 -19.26 -8.97 16.66
CA SER A 69 -18.40 -9.43 15.56
C SER A 69 -18.37 -8.36 14.45
N CYS A 70 -17.70 -7.25 14.73
CA CYS A 70 -17.64 -6.09 13.84
C CYS A 70 -16.27 -5.97 13.15
N ASP A 71 -16.28 -5.60 11.87
CA ASP A 71 -15.08 -5.22 11.12
C ASP A 71 -15.40 -3.96 10.30
N VAL A 72 -14.47 -3.03 10.28
CA VAL A 72 -14.65 -1.67 9.74
C VAL A 72 -13.38 -1.20 9.07
N MET A 73 -13.54 -0.38 8.03
CA MET A 73 -12.45 0.39 7.43
C MET A 73 -12.87 1.84 7.26
N THR A 74 -11.87 2.71 7.15
CA THR A 74 -12.05 4.12 6.80
C THR A 74 -11.30 4.41 5.51
N ILE A 75 -11.93 5.12 4.58
CA ILE A 75 -11.33 5.48 3.29
C ILE A 75 -11.20 7.00 3.25
N PRO A 76 -9.99 7.55 3.50
CA PRO A 76 -9.73 8.97 3.30
C PRO A 76 -9.98 9.40 1.86
N HIS A 77 -10.55 10.59 1.68
CA HIS A 77 -10.84 11.15 0.36
C HIS A 77 -10.53 12.64 0.24
N ASN A 78 -10.44 13.11 -1.01
CA ASN A 78 -10.02 14.47 -1.36
C ASN A 78 -8.69 14.96 -0.75
N PRO A 79 -7.60 14.16 -0.77
CA PRO A 79 -6.34 14.64 -0.22
C PRO A 79 -5.79 15.88 -0.93
N ASN A 80 -6.10 16.07 -2.22
CA ASN A 80 -5.76 17.29 -2.95
C ASN A 80 -6.31 18.58 -2.30
N GLN A 81 -7.43 18.49 -1.58
CA GLN A 81 -8.06 19.62 -0.87
C GLN A 81 -7.68 19.70 0.62
N SER A 82 -6.78 18.85 1.10
CA SER A 82 -6.44 18.76 2.51
C SER A 82 -5.50 19.82 3.05
N LYS A 83 -4.85 20.61 2.20
CA LYS A 83 -3.81 21.58 2.62
C LYS A 83 -2.68 20.93 3.45
N GLY A 84 -2.14 19.82 2.95
CA GLY A 84 -1.04 19.07 3.59
C GLY A 84 -1.44 18.18 4.77
N MET A 85 -2.72 18.15 5.14
CA MET A 85 -3.14 17.53 6.39
C MET A 85 -3.17 16.00 6.38
N PHE A 86 -3.45 15.34 5.25
CA PHE A 86 -3.58 13.87 5.26
C PHE A 86 -2.28 13.15 5.54
N PHE A 87 -1.17 13.60 4.96
CA PHE A 87 0.13 12.93 5.11
C PHE A 87 1.04 13.62 6.14
N ALA A 88 0.49 14.56 6.93
CA ALA A 88 1.21 15.20 8.04
C ALA A 88 1.66 14.17 9.09
N GLN A 89 2.81 14.42 9.72
CA GLN A 89 3.33 13.60 10.84
C GLN A 89 2.78 14.01 12.21
N ALA A 90 2.02 15.10 12.25
CA ALA A 90 1.35 15.58 13.45
C ALA A 90 -0.13 15.76 13.16
N ASP A 91 -0.94 15.62 14.21
CA ASP A 91 -2.36 15.88 14.12
C ASP A 91 -2.59 17.34 13.70
N PRO A 92 -3.28 17.60 12.58
CA PRO A 92 -3.44 18.95 12.07
C PRO A 92 -4.24 19.89 12.97
N LYS A 93 -5.03 19.36 13.91
CA LYS A 93 -5.81 20.14 14.85
C LYS A 93 -5.08 20.33 16.18
N LEU A 94 -4.53 19.26 16.74
CA LEU A 94 -3.91 19.27 18.07
C LEU A 94 -2.41 19.60 18.04
N GLY A 95 -1.74 19.40 16.90
CA GLY A 95 -0.32 19.68 16.70
C GLY A 95 0.63 18.66 17.35
N ASN A 96 0.12 17.66 18.07
CA ASN A 96 0.95 16.58 18.61
C ASN A 96 1.35 15.62 17.47
N LYS A 97 2.58 15.09 17.56
CA LYS A 97 3.03 14.04 16.65
C LYS A 97 2.15 12.80 16.78
N TYR A 98 1.90 12.13 15.66
CA TYR A 98 1.30 10.80 15.67
C TYR A 98 2.26 9.82 16.34
N THR A 99 1.69 8.96 17.19
CA THR A 99 2.43 7.88 17.86
C THR A 99 2.52 6.65 16.97
N PRO A 100 3.41 5.68 17.27
CA PRO A 100 3.40 4.38 16.59
C PRO A 100 2.05 3.66 16.64
N ASP A 101 1.29 3.81 17.73
CA ASP A 101 -0.06 3.24 17.86
C ASP A 101 -1.07 3.94 16.93
N ASP A 102 -0.99 5.26 16.78
CA ASP A 102 -1.83 5.99 15.81
C ASP A 102 -1.54 5.51 14.38
N TYR A 103 -0.27 5.35 14.03
CA TYR A 103 0.13 4.85 12.71
C TYR A 103 -0.28 3.39 12.51
N ASN A 104 -0.21 2.55 13.54
CA ASN A 104 -0.69 1.18 13.47
C ASN A 104 -2.21 1.13 13.25
N ASN A 105 -2.98 1.91 14.00
CA ASN A 105 -4.43 1.98 13.81
C ASN A 105 -4.79 2.51 12.41
N ARG A 106 -4.05 3.51 11.90
CA ARG A 106 -4.21 4.01 10.53
C ARG A 106 -3.95 2.90 9.50
N ARG A 107 -2.88 2.11 9.68
CA ARG A 107 -2.56 0.98 8.80
C ARG A 107 -3.63 -0.13 8.83
N GLU A 108 -4.26 -0.35 9.98
CA GLU A 108 -5.31 -1.35 10.16
C GLU A 108 -6.72 -0.88 9.71
N LEU A 109 -6.97 0.42 9.65
CA LEU A 109 -8.30 0.96 9.28
C LEU A 109 -8.32 1.63 7.91
N GLU A 110 -7.21 2.22 7.46
CA GLU A 110 -7.13 2.94 6.20
C GLU A 110 -6.31 2.16 5.15
N GLN A 111 -6.82 1.02 4.69
CA GLN A 111 -6.15 0.28 3.63
C GLN A 111 -6.27 0.95 2.26
N LEU A 112 -7.27 1.79 2.05
CA LEU A 112 -7.58 2.41 0.76
C LEU A 112 -7.55 3.94 0.86
N ILE A 113 -7.27 4.60 -0.25
CA ILE A 113 -7.39 6.04 -0.41
C ILE A 113 -8.04 6.36 -1.76
N GLU A 114 -8.83 7.42 -1.77
CA GLU A 114 -9.37 7.96 -3.01
C GLU A 114 -8.29 8.72 -3.79
N ILE A 115 -7.99 8.25 -5.00
CA ILE A 115 -7.00 8.88 -5.88
C ILE A 115 -7.64 9.90 -6.84
N TYR A 116 -8.96 9.84 -7.03
CA TYR A 116 -9.70 10.71 -7.94
C TYR A 116 -11.18 10.84 -7.59
N GLN A 117 -11.71 12.05 -7.70
CA GLN A 117 -13.13 12.36 -7.50
C GLN A 117 -13.57 13.63 -8.25
N SER A 118 -14.86 14.01 -8.19
CA SER A 118 -15.39 15.20 -8.87
C SER A 118 -14.66 16.50 -8.54
N LYS A 119 -13.95 16.58 -7.40
CA LYS A 119 -13.11 17.71 -6.96
C LYS A 119 -11.67 17.64 -7.50
N GLY A 120 -11.41 16.69 -8.39
CA GLY A 120 -10.21 16.61 -9.20
C GLY A 120 -9.22 15.53 -8.80
N ASN A 121 -8.04 15.63 -9.41
CA ASN A 121 -6.96 14.67 -9.26
C ASN A 121 -6.27 14.76 -7.90
N SER A 122 -6.13 13.61 -7.24
CA SER A 122 -5.39 13.44 -5.98
C SER A 122 -4.11 12.62 -6.14
N GLU A 123 -3.84 12.04 -7.32
CA GLU A 123 -2.60 11.30 -7.59
C GLU A 123 -1.36 12.16 -7.30
N CYS A 124 -1.28 13.32 -7.94
CA CYS A 124 -0.10 14.19 -7.98
C CYS A 124 -0.45 15.56 -8.60
N SER A 125 0.45 16.53 -8.47
CA SER A 125 0.35 17.83 -9.17
C SER A 125 1.70 18.26 -9.69
N LEU A 126 1.74 18.72 -10.94
CA LEU A 126 2.96 19.17 -11.59
C LEU A 126 3.64 20.28 -10.78
N GLY A 127 4.94 20.11 -10.49
CA GLY A 127 5.72 21.04 -9.68
C GLY A 127 5.63 20.81 -8.16
N VAL A 128 4.91 19.79 -7.70
CA VAL A 128 4.77 19.43 -6.28
C VAL A 128 5.41 18.06 -6.03
N GLY A 129 6.74 18.04 -5.93
CA GLY A 129 7.52 16.80 -5.77
C GLY A 129 7.51 15.88 -7.00
N THR A 130 7.05 16.37 -8.16
CA THR A 130 6.96 15.61 -9.42
C THR A 130 7.11 16.50 -10.66
N ALA A 131 7.68 15.92 -11.72
CA ALA A 131 7.78 16.49 -13.06
C ALA A 131 6.91 15.74 -14.11
N ASP A 132 6.05 14.82 -13.67
CA ASP A 132 5.19 14.03 -14.56
C ASP A 132 4.08 14.90 -15.16
N GLU A 133 4.10 15.08 -16.47
CA GLU A 133 3.18 15.96 -17.20
C GLU A 133 1.71 15.52 -17.07
N PHE A 134 1.46 14.24 -16.85
CA PHE A 134 0.11 13.72 -16.65
C PHE A 134 -0.48 14.03 -15.27
N CYS A 135 0.31 14.62 -14.35
CA CYS A 135 -0.19 15.14 -13.09
C CYS A 135 -1.00 16.43 -13.25
N GLN A 136 -0.92 17.11 -14.41
CA GLN A 136 -1.80 18.23 -14.75
C GLN A 136 -3.12 17.73 -15.34
N PHE A 137 -3.87 16.95 -14.55
CA PHE A 137 -5.13 16.34 -14.94
C PHE A 137 -6.25 16.79 -14.01
N GLU A 138 -7.36 17.30 -14.58
CA GLU A 138 -8.53 17.80 -13.83
C GLU A 138 -8.14 18.52 -12.52
N SER A 139 -7.18 19.42 -12.65
CA SER A 139 -6.65 20.24 -11.56
C SER A 139 -7.13 21.66 -11.75
N THR A 140 -7.66 22.23 -10.68
CA THR A 140 -8.10 23.62 -10.60
C THR A 140 -6.95 24.57 -10.26
N ARG A 141 -5.78 24.01 -9.97
CA ARG A 141 -4.57 24.74 -9.58
C ARG A 141 -3.61 24.84 -10.75
N ARG A 142 -2.98 26.00 -10.89
CA ARG A 142 -1.84 26.16 -11.79
C ARG A 142 -0.68 25.26 -11.31
N PRO A 143 0.18 24.78 -12.23
CA PRO A 143 1.42 24.13 -11.84
C PRO A 143 2.19 25.00 -10.84
N CYS A 144 2.80 24.35 -9.86
CA CYS A 144 3.64 25.04 -8.88
C CYS A 144 4.97 25.41 -9.55
N ASP A 145 5.27 26.70 -9.64
CA ASP A 145 6.47 27.24 -10.29
C ASP A 145 7.56 27.67 -9.29
N GLY A 146 7.34 27.43 -7.99
CA GLY A 146 8.31 27.70 -6.94
C GLY A 146 8.40 29.17 -6.49
N PHE A 147 7.52 30.05 -6.99
CA PHE A 147 7.45 31.45 -6.57
C PHE A 147 6.15 31.70 -5.79
N GLU A 148 6.28 32.00 -4.50
CA GLU A 148 5.14 32.36 -3.64
C GLU A 148 4.57 33.75 -3.98
N GLU A 149 3.24 33.80 -3.88
CA GLU A 149 2.37 34.98 -3.75
C GLU A 149 2.21 35.92 -4.95
N MET A 150 1.08 35.78 -5.65
CA MET A 150 0.42 36.95 -6.22
C MET A 150 -0.20 37.78 -5.09
N PRO A 151 -0.02 39.11 -5.06
CA PRO A 151 -0.74 39.96 -4.12
C PRO A 151 -2.25 39.79 -4.32
N GLY A 152 -2.93 39.23 -3.31
CA GLY A 152 -4.38 39.00 -3.31
C GLY A 152 -4.84 37.55 -3.57
N SER A 153 -3.94 36.58 -3.70
CA SER A 153 -4.31 35.15 -3.75
C SER A 153 -4.07 34.47 -2.39
N GLU A 154 -5.12 34.29 -1.59
CA GLU A 154 -5.04 33.57 -0.29
C GLU A 154 -4.74 32.06 -0.41
N ASN A 155 -4.52 31.47 -1.60
CA ASN A 155 -4.48 30.01 -1.74
C ASN A 155 -3.61 29.50 -2.91
N VAL A 156 -2.30 29.44 -2.75
CA VAL A 156 -1.46 28.54 -3.58
C VAL A 156 -0.80 27.51 -2.66
N ASN A 157 -1.55 26.46 -2.32
CA ASN A 157 -1.08 25.32 -1.52
C ASN A 157 -0.30 24.33 -2.39
N CYS A 158 0.96 24.64 -2.67
CA CYS A 158 1.95 23.71 -3.25
C CYS A 158 2.47 22.73 -2.18
N LEU A 159 1.57 22.09 -1.45
CA LEU A 159 1.91 21.25 -0.31
C LEU A 159 2.02 19.80 -0.78
N GLU A 160 3.21 19.22 -0.65
CA GLU A 160 3.49 17.84 -1.07
C GLU A 160 2.59 16.83 -0.36
N ASP A 161 2.31 17.07 0.92
CA ASP A 161 1.43 16.25 1.77
C ASP A 161 -0.08 16.33 1.40
N SER A 162 -0.42 16.96 0.27
CA SER A 162 -1.77 16.93 -0.31
C SER A 162 -1.94 15.90 -1.44
N TYR A 163 -0.89 15.20 -1.86
CA TYR A 163 -0.98 14.31 -3.03
C TYR A 163 -0.58 12.88 -2.68
N VAL A 164 -1.38 11.92 -3.18
CA VAL A 164 -1.27 10.49 -2.83
C VAL A 164 0.12 9.97 -3.15
N ARG A 165 0.69 10.27 -4.33
CA ARG A 165 2.02 9.79 -4.73
C ARG A 165 3.12 10.26 -3.77
N ASN A 166 3.04 11.50 -3.29
CA ASN A 166 3.97 12.03 -2.28
C ASN A 166 3.74 11.38 -0.91
N GLY A 167 2.48 11.15 -0.53
CA GLY A 167 2.13 10.38 0.66
C GLY A 167 2.70 8.95 0.64
N LEU A 168 2.61 8.24 -0.50
CA LEU A 168 3.19 6.90 -0.63
C LEU A 168 4.71 6.92 -0.46
N LYS A 169 5.39 7.88 -1.09
CA LYS A 169 6.85 8.10 -0.96
C LYS A 169 7.24 8.36 0.49
N LYS A 170 6.54 9.29 1.15
CA LYS A 170 6.73 9.59 2.58
C LYS A 170 6.52 8.37 3.48
N GLY A 171 5.60 7.47 3.10
CA GLY A 171 5.41 6.19 3.78
C GLY A 171 6.64 5.26 3.69
N LEU A 172 7.41 5.30 2.59
CA LEU A 172 8.66 4.56 2.47
C LEU A 172 9.72 5.08 3.45
N ASP A 173 9.87 6.41 3.53
CA ASP A 173 10.80 7.07 4.45
C ASP A 173 10.46 6.77 5.91
N LEU A 174 9.17 6.93 6.28
CA LEU A 174 8.68 6.61 7.62
C LEU A 174 9.00 5.16 8.00
N ALA A 175 8.79 4.21 7.09
CA ALA A 175 9.14 2.81 7.33
C ALA A 175 10.65 2.54 7.46
N GLY A 176 11.49 3.51 7.09
CA GLY A 176 12.94 3.55 7.29
C GLY A 176 13.36 3.94 8.71
N GLU A 177 12.50 4.63 9.45
CA GLU A 177 12.79 5.11 10.81
C GLU A 177 12.84 3.96 11.82
N GLU A 178 13.78 4.03 12.77
CA GLU A 178 13.98 3.00 13.79
C GLU A 178 12.73 2.80 14.66
N GLU A 179 12.08 3.90 15.03
CA GLU A 179 10.87 3.91 15.86
C GLU A 179 9.67 3.25 15.16
N MET A 180 9.64 3.32 13.82
CA MET A 180 8.59 2.73 13.00
C MET A 180 8.81 1.24 12.72
N ASN A 181 10.05 0.75 12.83
CA ASN A 181 10.39 -0.67 12.66
C ASN A 181 9.77 -1.33 11.40
N GLY A 182 9.79 -0.62 10.27
CA GLY A 182 9.21 -1.09 9.01
C GLY A 182 7.71 -0.86 8.83
N LEU A 183 7.02 -0.26 9.80
CA LEU A 183 5.61 0.13 9.66
C LEU A 183 5.47 1.26 8.65
N ASN A 184 4.73 1.02 7.56
CA ASN A 184 4.32 2.04 6.60
C ASN A 184 2.81 2.32 6.77
N PRO A 185 2.42 3.46 7.37
CA PRO A 185 1.02 3.84 7.56
C PRO A 185 0.35 4.36 6.28
N PHE A 186 1.12 4.72 5.24
CA PHE A 186 0.62 5.25 3.98
C PHE A 186 0.64 4.20 2.86
N LYS A 187 0.53 2.93 3.25
CA LYS A 187 0.56 1.78 2.35
C LYS A 187 -0.81 1.51 1.71
N TYR A 188 -1.30 2.49 0.98
CA TYR A 188 -2.67 2.50 0.45
C TYR A 188 -2.86 1.66 -0.81
N GLY A 189 -4.08 1.18 -1.02
CA GLY A 189 -4.65 0.82 -2.32
C GLY A 189 -5.52 1.96 -2.85
N PHE A 190 -5.85 1.94 -4.13
CA PHE A 190 -6.55 3.04 -4.79
C PHE A 190 -8.00 2.72 -5.12
N ILE A 191 -8.85 3.73 -4.97
CA ILE A 191 -10.20 3.79 -5.53
C ILE A 191 -10.46 5.17 -6.15
N GLY A 192 -11.46 5.26 -7.02
CA GLY A 192 -12.06 6.52 -7.43
C GLY A 192 -13.51 6.61 -6.96
N SER A 193 -14.04 7.82 -6.83
CA SER A 193 -15.43 8.02 -6.40
C SER A 193 -16.10 9.19 -7.12
N THR A 194 -17.43 9.20 -7.13
CA THR A 194 -18.21 10.30 -7.72
C THR A 194 -18.39 11.46 -6.73
N ASP A 195 -18.95 11.12 -5.56
CA ASP A 195 -19.31 12.05 -4.49
C ASP A 195 -20.14 13.26 -5.02
N THR A 196 -21.24 12.88 -5.67
CA THR A 196 -22.24 13.77 -6.29
C THR A 196 -23.41 14.09 -5.35
N HIS A 197 -23.52 13.45 -4.19
CA HIS A 197 -24.60 13.61 -3.20
C HIS A 197 -26.03 13.33 -3.73
N ASN A 198 -26.16 12.69 -4.89
CA ASN A 198 -27.45 12.50 -5.58
C ASN A 198 -27.94 11.04 -5.55
N ALA A 199 -27.26 10.14 -4.84
CA ALA A 199 -27.52 8.70 -4.84
C ALA A 199 -27.50 8.03 -6.23
N THR A 200 -26.86 8.66 -7.22
CA THR A 200 -26.68 8.16 -8.59
C THR A 200 -25.32 7.48 -8.77
N SER A 201 -25.16 6.32 -8.14
CA SER A 201 -23.89 5.58 -8.15
C SER A 201 -23.44 5.25 -9.57
N GLY A 202 -22.21 5.62 -9.90
CA GLY A 202 -21.58 5.28 -11.17
C GLY A 202 -21.95 6.15 -12.38
N LEU A 203 -22.59 7.31 -12.17
CA LEU A 203 -22.91 8.26 -13.23
C LEU A 203 -21.73 9.21 -13.49
N THR A 204 -20.76 8.74 -14.28
CA THR A 204 -19.47 9.41 -14.53
C THR A 204 -19.28 9.84 -15.99
N ASP A 205 -20.34 9.78 -16.80
CA ASP A 205 -20.23 10.07 -18.23
C ASP A 205 -20.14 11.58 -18.50
N GLU A 206 -19.15 12.00 -19.30
CA GLU A 206 -18.91 13.42 -19.64
C GLU A 206 -20.08 14.10 -20.35
N PHE A 207 -20.86 13.36 -21.15
CA PHE A 207 -22.02 13.93 -21.86
C PHE A 207 -23.26 14.12 -20.96
N GLN A 208 -23.25 13.59 -19.73
CA GLN A 208 -24.37 13.65 -18.79
C GLN A 208 -23.88 14.02 -17.39
N LEU A 209 -23.26 15.18 -17.28
CA LEU A 209 -22.75 15.67 -16.01
C LEU A 209 -23.87 15.87 -14.96
N VAL A 210 -23.66 15.30 -13.78
CA VAL A 210 -24.48 15.50 -12.59
C VAL A 210 -23.58 15.91 -11.43
N LEU A 211 -23.68 17.17 -11.00
CA LEU A 211 -22.89 17.73 -9.89
C LEU A 211 -23.70 17.79 -8.58
N ASN A 212 -23.00 18.11 -7.48
CA ASN A 212 -23.52 18.13 -6.12
C ASN A 212 -24.09 19.51 -5.68
N THR A 213 -24.41 20.42 -6.61
CA THR A 213 -24.87 21.78 -6.25
C THR A 213 -26.22 22.13 -6.87
N ALA A 214 -26.98 23.00 -6.20
CA ALA A 214 -28.34 23.38 -6.64
C ALA A 214 -28.37 24.18 -7.97
N ASN A 215 -27.24 24.79 -8.38
CA ASN A 215 -27.14 25.68 -9.55
C ASN A 215 -26.44 25.01 -10.74
N THR A 216 -26.68 23.71 -10.97
CA THR A 216 -26.06 22.96 -12.09
C THR A 216 -27.09 22.22 -12.95
N ALA A 217 -28.34 22.67 -12.92
CA ALA A 217 -29.46 22.00 -13.59
C ALA A 217 -29.40 22.15 -15.12
N THR A 218 -28.96 23.30 -15.63
CA THR A 218 -28.85 23.58 -17.07
C THR A 218 -27.39 23.71 -17.55
N PRO A 219 -27.09 23.46 -18.84
CA PRO A 219 -25.76 23.71 -19.40
C PRO A 219 -25.24 25.14 -19.15
N LYS A 220 -26.13 26.13 -19.30
CA LYS A 220 -25.79 27.54 -19.06
C LYS A 220 -25.34 27.77 -17.62
N GLU A 221 -26.09 27.26 -16.64
CA GLU A 221 -25.73 27.39 -15.23
C GLU A 221 -24.45 26.63 -14.88
N ARG A 222 -24.17 25.48 -15.52
CA ARG A 222 -22.92 24.74 -15.31
C ARG A 222 -21.70 25.49 -15.84
N LEU A 223 -21.83 26.18 -16.97
CA LEU A 223 -20.73 26.95 -17.57
C LEU A 223 -20.53 28.33 -16.93
N GLU A 224 -21.61 29.03 -16.60
CA GLU A 224 -21.58 30.42 -16.06
C GLU A 224 -21.60 30.49 -14.53
N GLY A 225 -22.05 29.43 -13.85
CA GLY A 225 -22.47 29.46 -12.46
C GLY A 225 -21.39 29.87 -11.48
N THR A 226 -21.78 30.68 -10.49
CA THR A 226 -21.07 30.77 -9.23
C THR A 226 -21.69 29.70 -8.32
N GLY A 227 -20.99 28.62 -7.98
CA GLY A 227 -21.56 27.49 -7.22
C GLY A 227 -21.91 27.85 -5.78
N ARG A 228 -21.75 26.93 -4.81
CA ARG A 228 -22.20 27.14 -3.42
C ARG A 228 -21.69 28.49 -2.89
N GLU A 229 -22.62 29.40 -2.58
CA GLU A 229 -22.37 30.75 -2.04
C GLU A 229 -21.43 31.63 -2.88
N GLY A 230 -21.36 31.39 -4.19
CA GLY A 230 -20.51 32.17 -5.09
C GLY A 230 -19.02 31.83 -5.06
N ARG A 231 -18.62 30.80 -4.29
CA ARG A 231 -17.20 30.49 -4.00
C ARG A 231 -16.59 29.38 -4.84
N VAL A 232 -17.38 28.52 -5.48
CA VAL A 232 -16.87 27.37 -6.25
C VAL A 232 -17.49 27.32 -7.64
N ASN A 233 -16.72 27.54 -8.69
CA ASN A 233 -17.25 27.49 -10.07
C ASN A 233 -17.51 26.02 -10.48
N PRO A 234 -18.72 25.63 -10.94
CA PRO A 234 -19.01 24.27 -11.40
C PRO A 234 -18.07 23.77 -12.49
N VAL A 235 -17.52 24.67 -13.34
CA VAL A 235 -16.56 24.32 -14.39
C VAL A 235 -15.30 23.62 -13.87
N ASN A 236 -14.97 23.84 -12.60
CA ASN A 236 -13.81 23.30 -11.90
C ASN A 236 -14.01 21.86 -11.39
N PHE A 237 -15.22 21.30 -11.53
CA PHE A 237 -15.51 19.91 -11.20
C PHE A 237 -15.53 19.04 -12.45
N ASN A 238 -15.50 17.73 -12.22
CA ASN A 238 -15.65 16.67 -13.22
C ASN A 238 -16.76 15.67 -12.79
N PRO A 239 -17.18 14.72 -13.65
CA PRO A 239 -18.18 13.71 -13.30
C PRO A 239 -17.79 12.78 -12.13
N GLY A 240 -16.50 12.69 -11.82
CA GLY A 240 -15.94 11.86 -10.77
C GLY A 240 -15.54 10.46 -11.23
N GLY A 241 -14.92 9.71 -10.34
CA GLY A 241 -14.32 8.41 -10.61
C GLY A 241 -15.16 7.21 -10.19
N LEU A 242 -14.63 6.02 -10.49
CA LEU A 242 -15.20 4.73 -10.11
C LEU A 242 -14.19 3.87 -9.33
N ALA A 243 -14.71 3.07 -8.40
CA ALA A 243 -13.96 2.04 -7.71
C ALA A 243 -14.15 0.69 -8.42
N GLY A 244 -13.06 0.12 -8.91
CA GLY A 244 -13.00 -1.27 -9.34
C GLY A 244 -12.53 -2.17 -8.20
N VAL A 245 -13.21 -3.30 -7.97
CA VAL A 245 -12.87 -4.26 -6.91
C VAL A 245 -12.80 -5.67 -7.48
N LEU A 246 -11.67 -6.36 -7.30
CA LEU A 246 -11.48 -7.74 -7.71
C LEU A 246 -11.84 -8.68 -6.55
N ALA A 247 -13.15 -8.90 -6.39
CA ALA A 247 -13.71 -9.81 -5.40
C ALA A 247 -14.01 -11.20 -6.00
N LYS A 248 -14.04 -12.23 -5.15
CA LYS A 248 -14.40 -13.60 -5.57
C LYS A 248 -15.86 -13.70 -5.99
N ASN A 249 -16.75 -13.08 -5.22
CA ASN A 249 -18.18 -12.99 -5.49
C ASN A 249 -18.68 -11.58 -5.16
N ASN A 250 -19.87 -11.23 -5.66
CA ASN A 250 -20.56 -9.99 -5.31
C ASN A 250 -21.34 -10.17 -3.99
N THR A 251 -20.61 -10.36 -2.89
CA THR A 251 -21.15 -10.43 -1.51
C THR A 251 -20.47 -9.35 -0.67
N ARG A 252 -21.06 -8.96 0.47
CA ARG A 252 -20.43 -7.96 1.35
C ARG A 252 -19.08 -8.45 1.84
N GLU A 253 -19.01 -9.70 2.23
CA GLU A 253 -17.85 -10.34 2.82
C GLU A 253 -16.70 -10.40 1.80
N ASP A 254 -16.95 -10.90 0.59
CA ASP A 254 -15.92 -11.03 -0.45
C ASP A 254 -15.46 -9.67 -0.99
N ILE A 255 -16.39 -8.70 -1.12
CA ILE A 255 -16.04 -7.33 -1.54
C ILE A 255 -15.20 -6.66 -0.46
N PHE A 256 -15.63 -6.71 0.81
CA PHE A 256 -14.91 -6.07 1.91
C PHE A 256 -13.51 -6.68 2.12
N GLU A 257 -13.36 -7.99 1.98
CA GLU A 257 -12.05 -8.65 2.01
C GLU A 257 -11.17 -8.20 0.85
N ALA A 258 -11.71 -8.06 -0.36
CA ALA A 258 -10.96 -7.51 -1.50
C ALA A 258 -10.53 -6.05 -1.27
N LEU A 259 -11.38 -5.23 -0.64
CA LEU A 259 -11.05 -3.86 -0.23
C LEU A 259 -9.90 -3.85 0.80
N LYS A 260 -9.96 -4.67 1.88
CA LYS A 260 -8.85 -4.77 2.88
C LYS A 260 -7.55 -5.27 2.26
N CYS A 261 -7.64 -6.22 1.32
CA CYS A 261 -6.50 -6.71 0.57
C CYS A 261 -5.99 -5.74 -0.50
N LYS A 262 -6.60 -4.54 -0.66
CA LYS A 262 -6.23 -3.54 -1.67
C LYS A 262 -6.32 -4.07 -3.11
N ARG A 263 -7.15 -5.09 -3.35
CA ARG A 263 -7.40 -5.65 -4.69
C ARG A 263 -8.37 -4.77 -5.46
N THR A 264 -7.98 -3.52 -5.62
CA THR A 264 -8.79 -2.44 -6.12
C THR A 264 -8.04 -1.64 -7.17
N PHE A 265 -8.78 -0.84 -7.92
CA PHE A 265 -8.25 0.18 -8.80
C PHE A 265 -9.24 1.36 -8.85
N GLY A 266 -8.74 2.55 -9.11
CA GLY A 266 -9.57 3.73 -9.37
C GLY A 266 -9.63 4.04 -10.86
N THR A 267 -10.73 4.60 -11.34
CA THR A 267 -10.80 5.25 -12.67
C THR A 267 -11.25 6.70 -12.52
N SER A 268 -10.93 7.55 -13.48
CA SER A 268 -11.36 8.96 -13.50
C SER A 268 -12.78 9.18 -14.00
N GLY A 269 -13.45 8.10 -14.43
CA GLY A 269 -14.83 8.14 -14.88
C GLY A 269 -15.14 7.00 -15.85
N SER A 270 -14.24 6.73 -16.80
CA SER A 270 -14.42 5.61 -17.73
C SER A 270 -14.29 4.26 -17.04
N ARG A 271 -15.03 3.24 -17.51
CA ARG A 271 -15.06 1.87 -16.97
C ARG A 271 -13.91 1.01 -17.50
N ILE A 272 -12.71 1.59 -17.59
CA ILE A 272 -11.49 0.84 -17.89
C ILE A 272 -11.30 -0.25 -16.84
N ARG A 273 -10.97 -1.46 -17.27
CA ARG A 273 -10.64 -2.57 -16.37
C ARG A 273 -9.14 -2.78 -16.36
N VAL A 274 -8.55 -2.91 -15.17
CA VAL A 274 -7.10 -3.10 -15.00
C VAL A 274 -6.82 -4.31 -14.12
N LEU A 275 -5.86 -5.12 -14.53
CA LEU A 275 -5.21 -6.14 -13.73
C LEU A 275 -3.71 -5.83 -13.68
N PHE A 276 -3.14 -5.88 -12.48
CA PHE A 276 -1.72 -5.69 -12.26
C PHE A 276 -1.20 -6.72 -11.25
N SER A 277 -0.07 -7.36 -11.58
CA SER A 277 0.55 -8.40 -10.76
C SER A 277 2.06 -8.43 -10.93
N ALA A 278 2.78 -8.93 -9.93
CA ALA A 278 4.23 -9.11 -9.97
C ALA A 278 4.63 -10.55 -9.64
N ASN A 279 5.76 -11.00 -10.17
CA ASN A 279 6.43 -12.22 -9.76
C ASN A 279 7.93 -12.11 -10.10
N TRP A 280 8.78 -12.84 -9.39
CA TRP A 280 10.20 -12.94 -9.70
C TRP A 280 10.51 -13.83 -10.92
N GLU A 281 9.54 -14.62 -11.38
CA GLU A 281 9.74 -15.67 -12.39
C GLU A 281 8.73 -15.59 -13.54
N TYR A 282 8.15 -14.41 -13.82
CA TYR A 282 7.27 -14.33 -14.98
C TYR A 282 8.06 -14.49 -16.28
N PRO A 283 7.54 -15.26 -17.25
CA PRO A 283 8.11 -15.24 -18.60
C PRO A 283 8.10 -13.81 -19.15
N THR A 284 9.24 -13.34 -19.68
CA THR A 284 9.39 -11.98 -20.23
C THR A 284 8.40 -11.65 -21.35
N ASN A 285 7.78 -12.66 -21.96
CA ASN A 285 6.76 -12.54 -22.99
C ASN A 285 5.37 -13.05 -22.55
N LEU A 286 5.08 -13.13 -21.23
CA LEU A 286 3.79 -13.60 -20.70
C LEU A 286 2.58 -12.91 -21.35
N HIS A 287 2.70 -11.62 -21.67
CA HIS A 287 1.67 -10.84 -22.38
C HIS A 287 1.27 -11.37 -23.76
N ARG A 288 2.03 -12.29 -24.36
CA ARG A 288 1.74 -12.92 -25.65
C ARG A 288 1.11 -14.31 -25.53
N PHE A 289 0.99 -14.84 -24.31
CA PHE A 289 0.47 -16.18 -24.09
C PHE A 289 -1.06 -16.22 -24.24
N PRO A 290 -1.65 -17.42 -24.45
CA PRO A 290 -3.09 -17.60 -24.37
C PRO A 290 -3.64 -17.13 -23.01
N GLN A 291 -4.88 -16.66 -23.01
CA GLN A 291 -5.51 -16.06 -21.83
C GLN A 291 -5.53 -17.01 -20.63
N GLU A 292 -5.82 -18.29 -20.84
CA GLU A 292 -5.87 -19.31 -19.79
C GLU A 292 -4.50 -19.48 -19.12
N THR A 293 -3.43 -19.46 -19.91
CA THR A 293 -2.05 -19.53 -19.41
C THR A 293 -1.66 -18.28 -18.66
N ILE A 294 -2.05 -17.09 -19.16
CA ILE A 294 -1.87 -15.83 -18.44
C ILE A 294 -2.53 -15.93 -17.06
N PHE A 295 -3.78 -16.37 -16.98
CA PHE A 295 -4.47 -16.54 -15.70
C PHE A 295 -3.75 -17.51 -14.77
N GLN A 296 -3.31 -18.67 -15.27
CA GLN A 296 -2.57 -19.65 -14.47
C GLN A 296 -1.27 -19.08 -13.87
N GLU A 297 -0.54 -18.25 -14.62
CA GLU A 297 0.69 -17.62 -14.11
C GLU A 297 0.39 -16.48 -13.13
N ILE A 298 -0.55 -15.58 -13.45
CA ILE A 298 -0.85 -14.45 -12.56
C ILE A 298 -1.44 -14.89 -11.22
N TYR A 299 -2.14 -16.03 -11.17
CA TYR A 299 -2.63 -16.61 -9.91
C TYR A 299 -1.52 -17.09 -8.98
N LYS A 300 -0.31 -17.36 -9.50
CA LYS A 300 0.87 -17.71 -8.69
C LYS A 300 1.63 -16.47 -8.20
N GLY A 301 1.38 -15.31 -8.79
CA GLY A 301 2.06 -14.07 -8.46
C GLY A 301 1.37 -13.25 -7.37
N ILE A 302 1.95 -12.09 -7.12
CA ILE A 302 1.48 -11.10 -6.17
C ILE A 302 0.52 -10.17 -6.89
N PRO A 303 -0.75 -10.04 -6.46
CA PRO A 303 -1.69 -9.12 -7.10
C PRO A 303 -1.43 -7.67 -6.65
N MET A 304 -1.98 -6.71 -7.39
CA MET A 304 -2.08 -5.31 -6.94
C MET A 304 -2.61 -5.21 -5.51
N GLY A 305 -2.00 -4.31 -4.73
CA GLY A 305 -2.21 -4.21 -3.29
C GLY A 305 -1.30 -5.10 -2.44
N GLY A 306 -0.56 -6.03 -3.06
CA GLY A 306 0.31 -6.99 -2.38
C GLY A 306 1.75 -6.52 -2.14
N ASP A 307 2.51 -7.42 -1.52
CA ASP A 307 3.89 -7.24 -1.12
C ASP A 307 4.81 -8.25 -1.81
N ILE A 308 5.83 -7.73 -2.48
CA ILE A 308 6.97 -8.49 -2.97
C ILE A 308 7.96 -8.66 -1.82
N SER A 309 8.22 -9.92 -1.47
CA SER A 309 9.29 -10.32 -0.56
C SER A 309 10.37 -11.09 -1.32
N ILE A 310 11.63 -10.89 -0.94
CA ILE A 310 12.73 -11.79 -1.33
C ILE A 310 12.81 -12.86 -0.25
N GLU A 311 12.39 -14.08 -0.59
CA GLU A 311 12.60 -15.24 0.27
C GLU A 311 14.09 -15.61 0.34
N THR A 312 14.53 -16.18 1.48
CA THR A 312 15.93 -16.55 1.73
C THR A 312 16.50 -17.50 0.66
N ASP A 313 15.66 -18.36 0.07
CA ASP A 313 16.09 -19.31 -0.95
C ASP A 313 16.34 -18.62 -2.32
N LYS A 314 15.68 -17.49 -2.62
CA LYS A 314 15.94 -16.64 -3.81
C LYS A 314 17.05 -15.62 -3.60
N LEU A 315 17.47 -15.44 -2.34
CA LEU A 315 18.56 -14.56 -1.94
C LEU A 315 19.91 -15.02 -2.51
N LEU A 316 20.03 -16.30 -2.89
CA LEU A 316 21.19 -16.86 -3.59
C LEU A 316 21.27 -16.47 -5.07
N ASP A 317 20.12 -16.17 -5.68
CA ASP A 317 20.01 -15.78 -7.10
C ASP A 317 20.24 -14.26 -7.24
N THR A 318 19.69 -13.45 -6.32
CA THR A 318 20.01 -12.00 -6.19
C THR A 318 21.49 -11.73 -5.83
N LEU A 319 22.20 -12.76 -5.38
CA LEU A 319 23.64 -12.73 -5.13
C LEU A 319 24.49 -13.01 -6.37
N GLN A 320 23.93 -13.62 -7.42
CA GLN A 320 24.65 -14.05 -8.62
C GLN A 320 24.40 -13.13 -9.82
N GLU A 321 23.19 -12.60 -9.96
CA GLU A 321 22.79 -11.70 -11.04
C GLU A 321 21.98 -10.51 -10.48
N ASP A 322 21.85 -9.46 -11.28
CA ASP A 322 20.92 -8.37 -10.99
C ASP A 322 19.49 -8.91 -11.20
N VAL A 323 18.80 -9.22 -10.10
CA VAL A 323 17.45 -9.80 -10.12
C VAL A 323 16.44 -8.69 -9.83
N ALA A 324 15.48 -8.51 -10.74
CA ALA A 324 14.39 -7.57 -10.62
C ALA A 324 13.04 -8.30 -10.71
N PRO A 325 11.99 -7.82 -10.04
CA PRO A 325 10.66 -8.39 -10.20
C PRO A 325 10.10 -8.07 -11.59
N ASP A 326 9.43 -9.05 -12.18
CA ASP A 326 8.65 -8.89 -13.39
C ASP A 326 7.21 -8.53 -13.04
N PHE A 327 6.68 -7.56 -13.77
CA PHE A 327 5.32 -7.09 -13.63
C PHE A 327 4.51 -7.45 -14.87
N PHE A 328 3.32 -7.97 -14.65
CA PHE A 328 2.32 -8.17 -15.68
C PHE A 328 1.18 -7.17 -15.49
N VAL A 329 0.83 -6.47 -16.57
CA VAL A 329 -0.30 -5.55 -16.62
C VAL A 329 -1.19 -5.85 -17.80
N TRP A 330 -2.50 -5.80 -17.58
CA TRP A 330 -3.52 -5.99 -18.60
C TRP A 330 -4.65 -5.00 -18.38
N ALA A 331 -4.93 -4.20 -19.41
CA ALA A 331 -6.05 -3.28 -19.43
C ALA A 331 -6.99 -3.51 -20.61
N VAL A 332 -8.29 -3.31 -20.39
CA VAL A 332 -9.34 -3.33 -21.41
C VAL A 332 -10.13 -2.03 -21.31
N LYS A 333 -10.46 -1.44 -22.46
CA LYS A 333 -11.16 -0.15 -22.52
C LYS A 333 -12.56 -0.21 -21.93
N ASP A 334 -13.11 0.96 -21.60
CA ASP A 334 -14.56 1.12 -21.50
C ASP A 334 -15.21 0.89 -22.88
N PRO A 335 -16.18 -0.05 -23.01
CA PRO A 335 -16.90 -0.26 -24.26
C PRO A 335 -17.55 1.00 -24.84
N LEU A 336 -17.87 1.99 -24.01
CA LEU A 336 -18.56 3.22 -24.38
C LEU A 336 -17.65 4.46 -24.49
N SER A 337 -16.33 4.32 -24.24
CA SER A 337 -15.37 5.43 -24.35
C SER A 337 -14.30 5.19 -25.42
N ALA A 338 -13.32 6.09 -25.51
CA ALA A 338 -12.21 6.00 -26.44
C ALA A 338 -11.34 4.74 -26.23
N ASN A 339 -10.56 4.39 -27.24
CA ASN A 339 -9.61 3.27 -27.14
C ASN A 339 -8.41 3.64 -26.24
N LEU A 340 -7.75 2.63 -25.67
CA LEU A 340 -6.56 2.81 -24.83
C LEU A 340 -5.38 3.34 -25.66
N GLN A 341 -4.69 4.35 -25.13
CA GLN A 341 -3.49 4.92 -25.75
C GLN A 341 -2.23 4.19 -25.29
N ARG A 342 -2.04 4.05 -23.97
CA ARG A 342 -0.83 3.49 -23.36
C ARG A 342 -1.07 2.97 -21.95
N ILE A 343 -0.16 2.13 -21.47
CA ILE A 343 -0.04 1.79 -20.05
C ILE A 343 1.32 2.26 -19.55
N GLN A 344 1.30 2.83 -18.35
CA GLN A 344 2.47 3.27 -17.62
C GLN A 344 2.64 2.48 -16.33
N ILE A 345 3.87 2.29 -15.89
CA ILE A 345 4.19 1.90 -14.51
C ILE A 345 4.85 3.09 -13.84
N VAL A 346 4.24 3.55 -12.74
CA VAL A 346 4.79 4.59 -11.87
C VAL A 346 5.52 3.89 -10.72
N LYS A 347 6.82 4.14 -10.61
CA LYS A 347 7.69 3.66 -9.53
C LYS A 347 7.96 4.81 -8.57
N GLY A 348 7.87 4.55 -7.27
CA GLY A 348 8.45 5.39 -6.23
C GLY A 348 9.41 4.59 -5.35
N TRP A 349 10.50 5.20 -4.89
CA TRP A 349 11.49 4.57 -4.01
C TRP A 349 12.12 5.59 -3.07
N GLU A 350 12.81 5.08 -2.04
CA GLU A 350 13.64 5.88 -1.13
C GLU A 350 15.12 5.53 -1.32
N ASP A 351 15.99 6.51 -1.11
CA ASP A 351 17.42 6.33 -0.92
C ASP A 351 17.99 7.36 0.08
N THR A 352 19.32 7.52 0.10
CA THR A 352 19.98 8.43 1.05
C THR A 352 19.71 9.91 0.77
N ASP A 353 19.28 10.26 -0.45
CA ASP A 353 19.03 11.62 -0.87
C ASP A 353 17.54 12.00 -0.72
N GLY A 354 16.70 11.04 -0.32
CA GLY A 354 15.28 11.22 -0.05
C GLY A 354 14.41 10.27 -0.88
N THR A 355 13.23 10.74 -1.28
CA THR A 355 12.30 9.95 -2.09
C THR A 355 12.30 10.39 -3.54
N HIS A 356 12.10 9.42 -4.41
CA HIS A 356 12.18 9.59 -5.85
C HIS A 356 11.00 8.93 -6.53
N GLU A 357 10.77 9.33 -7.78
CA GLU A 357 9.79 8.70 -8.64
C GLU A 357 10.24 8.65 -10.10
N LYS A 358 9.71 7.69 -10.83
CA LYS A 358 9.91 7.56 -12.27
C LYS A 358 8.71 6.92 -12.92
N VAL A 359 8.33 7.43 -14.09
CA VAL A 359 7.23 6.91 -14.89
C VAL A 359 7.78 6.24 -16.14
N TYR A 360 7.38 5.00 -16.37
CA TYR A 360 7.74 4.23 -17.56
C TYR A 360 6.50 3.98 -18.39
N ASP A 361 6.50 4.36 -19.66
CA ASP A 361 5.50 3.82 -20.58
C ASP A 361 5.94 2.40 -20.94
N VAL A 362 5.10 1.40 -20.66
CA VAL A 362 5.47 -0.03 -20.79
C VAL A 362 4.83 -0.70 -22.00
N VAL A 363 3.75 -0.12 -22.53
CA VAL A 363 3.16 -0.50 -23.81
C VAL A 363 2.41 0.68 -24.42
N CYS A 364 2.55 0.83 -25.73
CA CYS A 364 1.86 1.83 -26.54
C CYS A 364 0.87 1.15 -27.49
N SER A 365 -0.20 1.86 -27.85
CA SER A 365 -1.11 1.46 -28.91
C SER A 365 -0.53 1.72 -30.31
N ASP A 366 -1.27 1.30 -31.35
CA ASP A 366 -0.98 1.61 -32.76
C ASP A 366 0.38 1.11 -33.29
N GLY A 367 0.95 0.08 -32.66
CA GLY A 367 2.26 -0.48 -33.02
C GLY A 367 3.44 0.44 -32.69
N LEU A 368 3.20 1.51 -31.92
CA LEU A 368 4.24 2.36 -31.38
C LEU A 368 4.98 1.65 -30.26
N GLU A 369 6.19 2.10 -29.97
CA GLU A 369 7.01 1.60 -28.87
C GLU A 369 7.54 2.77 -28.03
N PRO A 370 7.74 2.58 -26.71
CA PRO A 370 8.36 3.59 -25.87
C PRO A 370 9.78 3.90 -26.34
N ASP A 371 10.16 5.18 -26.39
CA ASP A 371 11.53 5.58 -26.71
C ASP A 371 12.46 5.31 -25.51
N ARG A 372 12.97 4.08 -25.43
CA ARG A 372 13.86 3.60 -24.37
C ARG A 372 15.18 4.37 -24.27
N TRP A 373 15.58 5.06 -25.34
CA TRP A 373 16.86 5.77 -25.42
C TRP A 373 16.78 7.23 -24.99
N LYS A 374 15.56 7.80 -24.95
CA LYS A 374 15.35 9.21 -24.64
C LYS A 374 14.66 9.44 -23.30
N ASN A 375 13.46 8.88 -23.13
CA ASN A 375 12.60 9.24 -22.00
C ASN A 375 11.61 8.15 -21.56
N ASN A 376 11.65 6.95 -22.16
CA ASN A 376 10.68 5.88 -21.93
C ASN A 376 9.22 6.31 -22.16
N ARG A 377 8.98 7.26 -23.09
CA ARG A 377 7.63 7.71 -23.44
C ARG A 377 7.18 7.14 -24.79
N CYS A 378 5.90 6.79 -24.89
CA CYS A 378 5.26 6.53 -26.17
C CYS A 378 5.15 7.85 -26.96
N PRO A 379 5.41 7.82 -28.27
CA PRO A 379 5.06 8.92 -29.17
C PRO A 379 3.56 9.24 -29.15
N ASP A 380 3.19 10.38 -29.71
CA ASP A 380 1.80 10.68 -30.01
C ASP A 380 1.27 9.68 -31.07
N ASN A 381 0.11 9.09 -30.82
CA ASN A 381 -0.54 8.17 -31.74
C ASN A 381 -1.46 8.87 -32.76
N GLY A 382 -1.59 10.20 -32.66
CA GLY A 382 -2.34 11.03 -33.58
C GLY A 382 -3.86 10.91 -33.42
N ALA A 383 -4.33 10.46 -32.25
CA ALA A 383 -5.75 10.50 -31.91
C ALA A 383 -6.24 11.95 -31.82
N LYS A 384 -7.42 12.21 -32.38
CA LYS A 384 -8.04 13.54 -32.45
C LYS A 384 -9.48 13.52 -31.94
N VAL A 385 -9.91 14.67 -31.44
CA VAL A 385 -11.30 14.98 -31.08
C VAL A 385 -11.78 16.14 -31.95
N ASP A 386 -12.95 15.99 -32.56
CA ASP A 386 -13.67 17.09 -33.18
C ASP A 386 -14.48 17.81 -32.10
N LEU A 387 -14.09 19.05 -31.77
CA LEU A 387 -14.70 19.79 -30.66
C LEU A 387 -16.15 20.22 -30.91
N LYS A 388 -16.63 20.24 -32.17
CA LYS A 388 -18.01 20.64 -32.50
C LYS A 388 -18.99 19.48 -32.43
N SER A 389 -18.54 18.30 -32.81
CA SER A 389 -19.37 17.08 -32.77
C SER A 389 -19.09 16.18 -31.57
N CYS A 390 -17.96 16.40 -30.89
CA CYS A 390 -17.41 15.51 -29.86
C CYS A 390 -17.14 14.07 -30.31
N ASN A 391 -17.02 13.86 -31.62
CA ASN A 391 -16.52 12.62 -32.18
C ASN A 391 -15.00 12.53 -31.98
N TYR A 392 -14.52 11.34 -31.63
CA TYR A 392 -13.10 11.06 -31.45
C TYR A 392 -12.64 9.92 -32.37
N SER A 393 -11.32 9.77 -32.50
CA SER A 393 -10.73 8.77 -33.40
C SER A 393 -11.04 7.33 -32.96
N GLU A 394 -11.90 6.64 -33.70
CA GLU A 394 -12.24 5.23 -33.44
C GLU A 394 -11.19 4.24 -33.96
N ASN A 395 -10.40 4.65 -34.95
CA ASN A 395 -9.37 3.85 -35.61
C ASN A 395 -7.96 4.04 -35.03
N ARG A 396 -7.84 4.77 -33.91
CA ARG A 396 -6.60 4.96 -33.15
C ARG A 396 -6.75 4.37 -31.76
N GLY A 397 -5.65 3.97 -31.14
CA GLY A 397 -5.64 3.30 -29.84
C GLY A 397 -5.94 1.80 -29.96
N ALA A 398 -5.95 1.12 -28.81
CA ALA A 398 -6.24 -0.31 -28.71
C ALA A 398 -7.44 -0.58 -27.79
N LYS A 399 -8.23 -1.62 -28.11
CA LYS A 399 -9.31 -2.08 -27.21
C LYS A 399 -8.77 -2.79 -25.96
N GLU A 400 -7.57 -3.34 -26.08
CA GLU A 400 -6.88 -4.12 -25.07
C GLU A 400 -5.37 -3.84 -25.16
N LEU A 401 -4.71 -3.67 -24.02
CA LEU A 401 -3.25 -3.55 -23.91
C LEU A 401 -2.74 -4.50 -22.83
N LYS A 402 -1.64 -5.22 -23.12
CA LYS A 402 -0.93 -6.09 -22.18
C LYS A 402 0.56 -5.84 -22.26
N ALA A 403 1.24 -5.91 -21.12
CA ALA A 403 2.70 -5.88 -21.07
C ALA A 403 3.23 -6.80 -19.97
N THR A 404 4.40 -7.37 -20.24
CA THR A 404 5.30 -7.88 -19.20
C THR A 404 6.48 -6.94 -19.15
N TRP A 405 6.79 -6.40 -17.98
CA TRP A 405 7.81 -5.37 -17.78
C TRP A 405 8.65 -5.67 -16.55
N THR A 406 9.96 -5.57 -16.71
CA THR A 406 10.95 -5.71 -15.63
C THR A 406 11.48 -4.32 -15.29
N ASP A 407 11.64 -4.01 -14.01
CA ASP A 407 12.22 -2.73 -13.59
C ASP A 407 13.73 -2.67 -13.94
N PRO A 408 14.14 -1.80 -14.88
CA PRO A 408 15.54 -1.74 -15.33
C PRO A 408 16.47 -1.12 -14.28
N ASP A 409 15.91 -0.36 -13.33
CA ASP A 409 16.66 0.38 -12.31
C ASP A 409 16.34 -0.17 -10.91
N PHE A 410 16.05 -1.48 -10.82
CA PHE A 410 15.71 -2.11 -9.55
C PHE A 410 16.92 -2.18 -8.62
N ASP A 411 16.79 -1.59 -7.43
CA ASP A 411 17.75 -1.76 -6.35
C ASP A 411 17.12 -2.61 -5.25
N PRO A 412 17.59 -3.85 -5.03
CA PRO A 412 17.03 -4.74 -4.03
C PRO A 412 17.26 -4.24 -2.60
N SER A 413 18.12 -3.24 -2.35
CA SER A 413 18.33 -2.67 -1.02
C SER A 413 17.32 -1.58 -0.63
N ARG A 414 16.49 -1.11 -1.56
CA ARG A 414 15.61 0.05 -1.36
C ARG A 414 14.15 -0.36 -1.27
N ARG A 415 13.40 0.30 -0.39
CA ARG A 415 11.94 0.16 -0.41
C ARG A 415 11.39 0.82 -1.67
N ALA A 416 10.39 0.21 -2.29
CA ALA A 416 9.76 0.74 -3.48
C ALA A 416 8.27 0.40 -3.54
N PHE A 417 7.53 1.16 -4.35
CA PHE A 417 6.18 0.79 -4.78
C PHE A 417 6.04 0.98 -6.30
N TYR A 418 5.11 0.23 -6.88
CA TYR A 418 4.80 0.26 -8.30
C TYR A 418 3.29 0.26 -8.47
N TYR A 419 2.73 1.17 -9.28
CA TYR A 419 1.34 1.06 -9.71
C TYR A 419 1.22 1.30 -11.21
N ALA A 420 0.22 0.67 -11.83
CA ALA A 420 -0.09 0.89 -13.23
C ALA A 420 -1.02 2.11 -13.40
N ARG A 421 -0.71 2.97 -14.37
CA ARG A 421 -1.61 4.01 -14.86
C ARG A 421 -1.95 3.74 -16.32
N VAL A 422 -3.23 3.61 -16.63
CA VAL A 422 -3.73 3.36 -17.99
C VAL A 422 -4.33 4.65 -18.52
N LEU A 423 -3.97 5.04 -19.74
CA LEU A 423 -4.51 6.24 -20.39
C LEU A 423 -5.30 5.84 -21.64
N GLU A 424 -6.53 6.34 -21.79
CA GLU A 424 -7.25 6.27 -23.07
C GLU A 424 -6.90 7.44 -24.00
N ASN A 425 -7.35 7.38 -25.24
CA ASN A 425 -7.27 8.52 -26.15
C ASN A 425 -8.22 9.64 -25.67
N PRO A 426 -7.93 10.91 -25.99
CA PRO A 426 -8.75 12.02 -25.51
C PRO A 426 -10.19 11.96 -26.05
N THR A 427 -11.12 12.44 -25.24
CA THR A 427 -12.54 12.68 -25.56
C THR A 427 -12.91 14.13 -25.24
N CYS A 428 -14.11 14.58 -25.64
CA CYS A 428 -14.61 15.87 -25.17
C CYS A 428 -14.78 15.86 -23.65
N ARG A 429 -14.39 16.96 -22.99
CA ARG A 429 -14.79 17.25 -21.62
C ARG A 429 -16.26 17.67 -21.59
N TRP A 430 -16.96 17.47 -20.48
CA TRP A 430 -18.37 17.83 -20.29
C TRP A 430 -18.66 19.29 -20.64
N SER A 431 -17.71 20.19 -20.34
CA SER A 431 -17.87 21.62 -20.62
C SER A 431 -17.95 21.91 -22.11
N THR A 432 -17.33 21.07 -22.94
CA THR A 432 -17.41 21.14 -24.40
C THR A 432 -18.76 20.60 -24.91
N TYR A 433 -19.28 19.53 -24.30
CA TYR A 433 -20.64 19.06 -24.60
C TYR A 433 -21.68 20.14 -24.31
N ASP A 434 -21.59 20.81 -23.15
CA ASP A 434 -22.49 21.89 -22.77
C ASP A 434 -22.35 23.13 -23.67
N ALA A 435 -21.13 23.50 -24.06
CA ALA A 435 -20.90 24.59 -25.00
C ALA A 435 -21.55 24.31 -26.37
N ASN A 436 -21.41 23.07 -26.87
CA ASN A 436 -22.06 22.61 -28.10
C ASN A 436 -23.60 22.64 -28.00
N MET A 437 -24.17 22.25 -26.85
CA MET A 437 -25.63 22.33 -26.63
C MET A 437 -26.16 23.76 -26.66
N LEU A 438 -25.35 24.74 -26.24
CA LEU A 438 -25.71 26.16 -26.26
C LEU A 438 -25.34 26.86 -27.58
N GLY A 439 -24.60 26.19 -28.48
CA GLY A 439 -24.11 26.78 -29.72
C GLY A 439 -23.05 27.87 -29.50
N ILE A 440 -22.25 27.76 -28.44
CA ILE A 440 -21.13 28.66 -28.14
C ILE A 440 -19.79 27.94 -28.32
N GLU A 441 -18.70 28.71 -28.44
CA GLU A 441 -17.35 28.12 -28.49
C GLU A 441 -16.96 27.52 -27.12
N PRO A 442 -16.10 26.48 -27.08
CA PRO A 442 -15.57 25.93 -25.84
C PRO A 442 -14.90 27.01 -24.98
N LEU A 443 -15.03 26.88 -23.67
CA LEU A 443 -14.46 27.83 -22.71
C LEU A 443 -12.92 27.85 -22.79
N GLU A 444 -12.31 29.04 -22.82
CA GLU A 444 -10.85 29.20 -22.95
C GLU A 444 -10.08 28.87 -21.66
N ASN A 445 -10.74 28.92 -20.49
CA ASN A 445 -10.10 28.77 -19.18
C ASN A 445 -10.06 27.32 -18.65
N VAL A 446 -10.60 26.36 -19.40
CA VAL A 446 -10.55 24.92 -19.09
C VAL A 446 -10.22 24.12 -20.34
N PRO A 447 -9.58 22.94 -20.22
CA PRO A 447 -9.31 22.10 -21.38
C PRO A 447 -10.60 21.68 -22.10
N PRO A 448 -10.67 21.75 -23.44
CA PRO A 448 -11.84 21.32 -24.19
C PRO A 448 -11.96 19.79 -24.29
N THR A 449 -10.90 19.06 -23.94
CA THR A 449 -10.83 17.61 -23.96
C THR A 449 -10.34 17.06 -22.63
N VAL A 450 -10.74 15.84 -22.32
CA VAL A 450 -10.26 15.09 -21.16
C VAL A 450 -9.56 13.81 -21.64
N GLN A 451 -8.54 13.38 -20.90
CA GLN A 451 -7.89 12.08 -21.12
C GLN A 451 -8.10 11.23 -19.87
N GLU A 452 -9.19 10.46 -19.93
CA GLU A 452 -9.58 9.53 -18.90
C GLU A 452 -8.52 8.45 -18.65
N ARG A 453 -8.54 7.88 -17.45
CA ARG A 453 -7.49 6.99 -16.97
C ARG A 453 -7.94 6.09 -15.83
N ALA A 454 -7.11 5.08 -15.59
CA ALA A 454 -7.24 4.19 -14.44
C ALA A 454 -5.91 4.02 -13.70
N TRP A 455 -5.98 3.74 -12.41
CA TRP A 455 -4.83 3.50 -11.53
C TRP A 455 -5.03 2.20 -10.76
N SER A 456 -4.13 1.23 -10.92
CA SER A 456 -4.14 0.03 -10.07
C SER A 456 -3.71 0.39 -8.64
N SER A 457 -4.13 -0.37 -7.64
CA SER A 457 -3.45 -0.32 -6.35
C SER A 457 -1.94 -0.63 -6.48
N PRO A 458 -1.08 -0.02 -5.65
CA PRO A 458 0.35 -0.30 -5.71
C PRO A 458 0.69 -1.72 -5.27
N ILE A 459 1.74 -2.28 -5.90
CA ILE A 459 2.51 -3.43 -5.41
C ILE A 459 3.75 -2.87 -4.71
N TRP A 460 4.04 -3.39 -3.52
CA TRP A 460 5.09 -2.88 -2.65
C TRP A 460 6.30 -3.82 -2.65
N TYR A 461 7.49 -3.27 -2.44
CA TYR A 461 8.71 -4.03 -2.21
C TYR A 461 9.37 -3.52 -0.92
N THR A 462 9.69 -4.45 -0.02
CA THR A 462 10.41 -4.15 1.23
C THR A 462 11.65 -5.04 1.32
N PRO A 463 12.86 -4.45 1.40
CA PRO A 463 14.09 -5.20 1.49
C PRO A 463 14.24 -5.83 2.87
N THR A 464 14.79 -7.04 2.94
CA THR A 464 15.13 -7.65 4.23
C THR A 464 16.46 -7.07 4.75
N PRO A 465 16.71 -7.10 6.08
CA PRO A 465 18.00 -6.69 6.64
C PRO A 465 19.20 -7.42 6.01
N MET A 466 19.00 -8.68 5.59
CA MET A 466 20.02 -9.47 4.92
C MET A 466 20.36 -8.92 3.53
N VAL A 467 19.34 -8.58 2.73
CA VAL A 467 19.52 -8.00 1.39
C VAL A 467 20.25 -6.65 1.49
N ILE A 468 19.83 -5.80 2.43
CA ILE A 468 20.50 -4.50 2.69
C ILE A 468 21.98 -4.72 3.04
N ALA A 469 22.27 -5.69 3.91
CA ALA A 469 23.65 -5.99 4.31
C ALA A 469 24.50 -6.49 3.13
N ILE A 470 23.93 -7.30 2.24
CA ILE A 470 24.59 -7.83 1.04
C ILE A 470 24.92 -6.71 0.06
N GLU A 471 23.97 -5.82 -0.24
CA GLU A 471 24.21 -4.71 -1.16
C GLU A 471 25.27 -3.75 -0.61
N LYS A 472 25.25 -3.45 0.69
CA LYS A 472 26.33 -2.68 1.35
C LYS A 472 27.72 -3.34 1.26
N ILE A 473 27.79 -4.68 1.18
CA ILE A 473 29.04 -5.42 0.98
C ILE A 473 29.49 -5.32 -0.48
N LYS A 474 28.55 -5.44 -1.43
CA LYS A 474 28.80 -5.26 -2.88
C LYS A 474 29.33 -3.85 -3.18
N GLU A 475 28.66 -2.80 -2.69
CA GLU A 475 29.07 -1.39 -2.85
C GLU A 475 30.49 -1.12 -2.35
N LYS A 476 30.89 -1.77 -1.24
CA LYS A 476 32.24 -1.64 -0.67
C LYS A 476 33.31 -2.46 -1.39
N GLY A 477 32.97 -3.16 -2.47
CA GLY A 477 33.89 -3.98 -3.26
C GLY A 477 34.46 -5.18 -2.50
N LYS A 478 33.76 -5.69 -1.47
CA LYS A 478 34.26 -6.72 -0.57
C LYS A 478 33.93 -8.14 -1.05
N SER A 479 34.36 -8.49 -2.27
CA SER A 479 34.05 -9.76 -2.95
C SER A 479 34.34 -11.01 -2.11
N ALA A 480 35.45 -11.05 -1.37
CA ALA A 480 35.80 -12.19 -0.51
C ALA A 480 34.81 -12.44 0.64
N ILE A 481 34.13 -11.40 1.13
CA ILE A 481 33.07 -11.54 2.15
C ILE A 481 31.77 -12.00 1.48
N LEU A 482 31.47 -11.47 0.29
CA LEU A 482 30.32 -11.91 -0.51
C LEU A 482 30.39 -13.40 -0.84
N ASP A 483 31.57 -13.91 -1.24
CA ASP A 483 31.78 -15.33 -1.53
C ASP A 483 31.60 -16.21 -0.29
N LYS A 484 32.03 -15.73 0.89
CA LYS A 484 31.74 -16.41 2.16
C LYS A 484 30.24 -16.45 2.42
N VAL A 485 29.53 -15.32 2.30
CA VAL A 485 28.06 -15.26 2.49
C VAL A 485 27.33 -16.19 1.52
N LYS A 486 27.74 -16.23 0.24
CA LYS A 486 27.21 -17.15 -0.78
C LYS A 486 27.38 -18.61 -0.38
N ASN A 487 28.59 -19.03 0.00
CA ASN A 487 28.87 -20.40 0.39
C ASN A 487 28.11 -20.81 1.66
N LEU A 488 27.95 -19.85 2.58
CA LEU A 488 27.19 -19.98 3.80
C LEU A 488 25.68 -20.17 3.50
N LEU A 489 25.07 -19.33 2.66
CA LEU A 489 23.68 -19.50 2.23
C LEU A 489 23.46 -20.84 1.49
N LYS A 490 24.37 -21.24 0.60
CA LYS A 490 24.33 -22.55 -0.10
C LYS A 490 24.38 -23.74 0.84
N ALA A 491 25.05 -23.60 1.99
CA ALA A 491 25.16 -24.65 3.00
C ALA A 491 23.92 -24.79 3.90
N LYS A 492 22.88 -23.94 3.75
CA LYS A 492 21.65 -23.89 4.58
C LYS A 492 21.89 -23.85 6.11
N LYS A 493 23.10 -23.55 6.57
CA LYS A 493 23.51 -23.45 7.98
C LYS A 493 24.55 -22.36 8.24
N PRO A 494 24.16 -21.07 8.32
CA PRO A 494 25.04 -20.08 9.02
C PRO A 494 24.52 -18.67 9.35
N PHE A 495 23.30 -18.23 8.97
CA PHE A 495 22.90 -16.82 9.15
C PHE A 495 22.93 -16.40 10.62
N LEU A 496 22.68 -17.38 11.50
CA LEU A 496 22.71 -17.18 12.93
C LEU A 496 24.12 -17.07 13.55
N GLN A 497 25.09 -17.76 12.97
CA GLN A 497 26.48 -17.66 13.36
C GLN A 497 26.98 -16.23 13.14
N ALA A 498 26.55 -15.58 12.05
CA ALA A 498 26.96 -14.22 11.68
C ALA A 498 26.24 -13.11 12.46
N LEU A 499 24.98 -13.31 12.89
CA LEU A 499 24.21 -12.36 13.70
C LEU A 499 24.72 -12.24 15.14
N ILE A 500 25.22 -13.34 15.71
CA ILE A 500 25.90 -13.34 17.01
C ILE A 500 27.27 -12.63 16.93
N GLU A 501 27.90 -12.63 15.75
CA GLU A 501 29.25 -12.08 15.51
C GLU A 501 29.26 -10.56 15.21
N ASN A 502 28.14 -9.93 14.84
CA ASN A 502 28.07 -8.48 14.54
C ASN A 502 27.66 -7.60 15.74
N ARG A 503 28.50 -7.68 16.79
CA ARG A 503 29.04 -6.56 17.60
C ARG A 503 28.25 -5.23 17.65
N ASN A 504 27.28 -5.12 18.56
CA ASN A 504 27.10 -3.90 19.39
C ASN A 504 26.28 -4.09 20.68
N ALA A 505 25.70 -5.26 20.95
CA ALA A 505 24.80 -5.46 22.12
C ALA A 505 25.41 -6.18 23.34
N GLY A 506 26.74 -6.27 23.48
CA GLY A 506 27.38 -6.85 24.66
C GLY A 506 26.98 -8.31 24.97
N SER A 507 26.57 -9.08 23.96
CA SER A 507 26.07 -10.44 24.12
C SER A 507 27.17 -11.40 24.59
N LYS A 508 26.83 -12.29 25.53
CA LYS A 508 27.75 -13.29 26.08
C LYS A 508 27.10 -14.66 26.03
N LYS A 509 27.75 -15.63 25.38
CA LYS A 509 27.36 -17.04 25.48
C LYS A 509 27.43 -17.47 26.95
N LEU A 510 26.40 -18.14 27.44
CA LEU A 510 26.35 -18.57 28.82
C LEU A 510 27.18 -19.85 29.01
N PRO A 511 28.09 -19.88 29.99
CA PRO A 511 28.78 -21.10 30.35
C PRO A 511 27.88 -22.03 31.18
N ASN A 512 28.24 -23.32 31.23
CA ASN A 512 27.53 -24.38 31.96
C ASN A 512 27.01 -23.98 33.36
N PRO A 513 27.80 -23.32 34.24
CA PRO A 513 27.32 -22.94 35.57
C PRO A 513 26.13 -21.97 35.53
N ILE A 514 26.12 -21.06 34.55
CA ILE A 514 25.07 -20.05 34.41
C ILE A 514 23.83 -20.68 33.76
N ILE A 515 23.99 -21.56 32.78
CA ILE A 515 22.87 -22.33 32.21
C ILE A 515 22.20 -23.17 33.31
N LYS A 516 23.00 -23.86 34.15
CA LYS A 516 22.47 -24.62 35.29
C LYS A 516 21.74 -23.72 36.28
N ALA A 517 22.29 -22.55 36.62
CA ALA A 517 21.62 -21.60 37.50
C ALA A 517 20.35 -21.00 36.88
N LEU A 518 20.28 -20.86 35.55
CA LEU A 518 19.12 -20.33 34.83
C LEU A 518 17.97 -21.34 34.80
N LEU A 519 18.27 -22.63 34.60
CA LEU A 519 17.27 -23.63 34.25
C LEU A 519 17.06 -24.72 35.31
N ARG A 520 18.12 -25.27 35.90
CA ARG A 520 18.01 -26.47 36.75
C ARG A 520 17.12 -26.22 37.97
N GLY A 521 16.09 -27.04 38.11
CA GLY A 521 15.09 -26.94 39.19
C GLY A 521 14.10 -25.78 39.02
N LYS A 522 13.93 -25.23 37.81
CA LYS A 522 13.11 -24.04 37.54
C LYS A 522 12.14 -24.26 36.39
N THR A 523 11.05 -23.51 36.44
CA THR A 523 10.11 -23.35 35.33
C THR A 523 10.34 -22.01 34.66
N VAL A 524 10.39 -22.02 33.33
CA VAL A 524 10.65 -20.86 32.47
C VAL A 524 9.62 -20.82 31.34
N ILE A 525 9.45 -19.64 30.75
CA ILE A 525 8.65 -19.46 29.54
C ILE A 525 9.61 -19.36 28.36
N TYR A 526 9.36 -20.18 27.35
CA TYR A 526 10.00 -20.09 26.04
C TYR A 526 9.11 -19.22 25.16
N LEU A 527 9.58 -18.04 24.79
CA LEU A 527 8.92 -17.15 23.83
C LEU A 527 9.57 -17.33 22.46
N ASN A 528 8.77 -17.71 21.45
CA ASN A 528 9.22 -17.69 20.07
C ASN A 528 9.11 -16.25 19.53
N ARG A 529 10.25 -15.64 19.19
CA ARG A 529 10.37 -14.27 18.70
C ARG A 529 9.88 -14.10 17.25
N ARG A 530 9.67 -15.18 16.51
CA ARG A 530 9.19 -15.15 15.12
C ARG A 530 7.68 -14.98 15.02
N ASP A 531 6.94 -15.68 15.87
CA ASP A 531 5.47 -15.74 15.82
C ASP A 531 4.78 -15.29 17.12
N GLY A 532 5.55 -14.98 18.17
CA GLY A 532 5.04 -14.52 19.47
C GLY A 532 4.48 -15.63 20.37
N SER A 533 4.51 -16.89 19.93
CA SER A 533 3.99 -18.01 20.72
C SER A 533 4.81 -18.24 21.98
N THR A 534 4.14 -18.66 23.07
CA THR A 534 4.80 -18.95 24.34
C THR A 534 4.54 -20.38 24.79
N GLN A 535 5.55 -20.96 25.44
CA GLN A 535 5.54 -22.34 25.88
C GLN A 535 6.14 -22.45 27.29
N GLU A 536 5.40 -22.98 28.25
CA GLU A 536 5.92 -23.22 29.60
C GLU A 536 6.76 -24.50 29.62
N VAL A 537 7.96 -24.41 30.21
CA VAL A 537 8.94 -25.50 30.28
C VAL A 537 9.54 -25.59 31.68
N SER A 538 9.46 -26.76 32.31
CA SER A 538 10.09 -27.05 33.61
C SER A 538 11.30 -27.96 33.44
N PHE A 539 12.40 -27.60 34.10
CA PHE A 539 13.65 -28.37 34.12
C PHE A 539 13.87 -28.92 35.53
N THR A 540 13.73 -30.23 35.73
CA THR A 540 13.88 -30.84 37.05
C THR A 540 15.36 -30.99 37.43
N PRO A 541 15.70 -31.07 38.73
CA PRO A 541 17.08 -31.29 39.19
C PRO A 541 17.69 -32.62 38.73
N GLU A 542 16.85 -33.60 38.39
CA GLU A 542 17.18 -34.97 37.94
C GLU A 542 17.38 -35.10 36.43
N GLY A 543 17.41 -33.99 35.68
CA GLY A 543 17.68 -34.01 34.24
C GLY A 543 16.46 -34.31 33.37
N LYS A 544 15.25 -34.03 33.85
CA LYS A 544 14.02 -34.13 33.04
C LYS A 544 13.50 -32.74 32.65
N ARG A 545 13.10 -32.58 31.39
CA ARG A 545 12.47 -31.40 30.82
C ARG A 545 11.00 -31.72 30.55
N VAL A 546 10.11 -30.93 31.14
CA VAL A 546 8.66 -31.04 31.00
C VAL A 546 8.15 -29.85 30.19
N VAL A 547 7.46 -30.09 29.08
CA VAL A 547 6.86 -29.06 28.21
C VAL A 547 5.35 -29.15 28.32
N PHE A 548 4.66 -28.05 28.65
CA PHE A 548 3.22 -28.04 28.97
C PHE A 548 2.36 -27.48 27.82
N TYR A 549 1.61 -28.32 27.11
CA TYR A 549 0.72 -27.87 26.03
C TYR A 549 -0.66 -27.42 26.54
N GLY A 550 -1.00 -27.76 27.79
CA GLY A 550 -2.21 -27.34 28.50
C GLY A 550 -2.14 -27.76 29.99
N PRO A 551 -3.22 -27.60 30.77
CA PRO A 551 -3.24 -27.97 32.20
C PRO A 551 -2.93 -29.45 32.45
N ASP A 552 -3.41 -30.33 31.59
CA ASP A 552 -3.27 -31.79 31.72
C ASP A 552 -2.41 -32.43 30.62
N ASP A 553 -2.02 -31.68 29.58
CA ASP A 553 -1.22 -32.16 28.45
C ASP A 553 0.23 -31.68 28.55
N HIS A 554 1.17 -32.63 28.67
CA HIS A 554 2.59 -32.34 28.77
C HIS A 554 3.45 -33.47 28.20
N SER A 555 4.64 -33.10 27.72
CA SER A 555 5.67 -34.07 27.32
C SER A 555 6.87 -34.01 28.27
N VAL A 556 7.45 -35.19 28.57
CA VAL A 556 8.63 -35.32 29.41
C VAL A 556 9.77 -35.91 28.59
N THR A 557 10.89 -35.20 28.54
CA THR A 557 12.10 -35.58 27.79
C THR A 557 13.33 -35.42 28.66
N PRO A 558 14.40 -36.22 28.49
CA PRO A 558 15.65 -35.97 29.20
C PRO A 558 16.31 -34.67 28.69
N TYR A 559 17.06 -34.01 29.58
CA TYR A 559 17.97 -32.92 29.22
C TYR A 559 19.31 -33.07 29.94
N GLU A 560 20.35 -32.53 29.33
CA GLU A 560 21.68 -32.46 29.90
C GLU A 560 22.31 -31.10 29.62
N ILE A 561 23.11 -30.57 30.55
CA ILE A 561 23.89 -29.34 30.33
C ILE A 561 25.37 -29.71 30.37
N ARG A 562 26.00 -29.68 29.20
CA ARG A 562 27.42 -29.96 28.98
C ARG A 562 27.94 -29.11 27.83
N ASP A 563 29.27 -28.90 27.79
CA ASP A 563 29.92 -28.19 26.68
C ASP A 563 29.37 -26.77 26.39
N ASP A 564 28.90 -26.08 27.43
CA ASP A 564 28.23 -24.77 27.34
C ASP A 564 26.98 -24.77 26.44
N LEU A 565 26.29 -25.91 26.40
CA LEU A 565 25.07 -26.16 25.64
C LEU A 565 24.03 -26.88 26.50
N LEU A 566 22.76 -26.66 26.18
CA LEU A 566 21.65 -27.45 26.69
C LEU A 566 21.27 -28.51 25.65
N TYR A 567 21.43 -29.78 25.99
CA TYR A 567 21.00 -30.90 25.18
C TYR A 567 19.61 -31.37 25.61
N GLY A 568 18.78 -31.72 24.65
CA GLY A 568 17.47 -32.34 24.87
C GLY A 568 17.20 -33.44 23.85
N GLN A 569 16.12 -34.18 24.04
CA GLN A 569 15.68 -35.20 23.08
C GLN A 569 14.26 -34.93 22.59
N VAL A 570 13.97 -35.32 21.35
CA VAL A 570 12.61 -35.30 20.77
C VAL A 570 12.36 -36.61 20.01
N GLY A 571 11.13 -37.14 20.11
CA GLY A 571 10.70 -38.32 19.34
C GLY A 571 11.52 -39.58 19.64
N ARG A 572 11.99 -40.30 18.62
CA ARG A 572 12.81 -41.54 18.71
C ARG A 572 14.24 -41.28 19.24
N ASN A 573 14.39 -40.62 20.39
CA ASN A 573 15.66 -40.28 21.04
C ASN A 573 16.65 -39.49 20.16
N LYS A 574 16.15 -38.68 19.21
CA LYS A 574 17.03 -37.78 18.46
C LYS A 574 17.45 -36.64 19.39
N GLU A 575 18.75 -36.59 19.66
CA GLU A 575 19.37 -35.53 20.45
C GLU A 575 19.45 -34.23 19.64
N TYR A 576 19.19 -33.13 20.31
CA TYR A 576 19.41 -31.78 19.81
C TYR A 576 20.08 -30.95 20.90
N ASN A 577 20.75 -29.88 20.50
CA ASN A 577 21.38 -28.94 21.42
C ASN A 577 20.90 -27.51 21.19
N MET A 578 21.05 -26.70 22.24
CA MET A 578 20.78 -25.28 22.26
C MET A 578 21.94 -24.51 22.87
N ALA A 579 22.38 -23.46 22.19
CA ALA A 579 23.30 -22.47 22.75
C ALA A 579 22.50 -21.31 23.34
N ILE A 580 22.84 -20.85 24.55
CA ILE A 580 22.11 -19.77 25.23
C ILE A 580 23.03 -18.56 25.39
N TYR A 581 22.54 -17.38 25.07
CA TYR A 581 23.25 -16.12 25.12
C TYR A 581 22.51 -15.14 26.03
N SER A 582 23.24 -14.41 26.88
CA SER A 582 22.69 -13.24 27.57
C SER A 582 22.93 -11.97 26.75
N ILE A 583 21.89 -11.17 26.57
CA ILE A 583 21.92 -9.85 25.93
C ILE A 583 21.42 -8.82 26.94
N ARG A 584 22.09 -7.68 27.05
CA ARG A 584 21.68 -6.59 27.93
C ARG A 584 20.92 -5.53 27.14
N SER A 585 19.72 -5.18 27.59
CA SER A 585 18.90 -4.08 27.09
C SER A 585 18.66 -3.06 28.23
N GLU A 586 17.94 -1.99 27.92
CA GLU A 586 17.47 -1.01 28.92
C GLU A 586 16.46 -1.62 29.90
N SER A 587 15.71 -2.65 29.50
CA SER A 587 14.73 -3.35 30.32
C SER A 587 15.30 -4.54 31.12
N GLY A 588 16.56 -4.92 30.90
CA GLY A 588 17.27 -5.92 31.69
C GLY A 588 18.10 -6.91 30.88
N TYR A 589 18.26 -8.14 31.40
CA TYR A 589 18.94 -9.22 30.69
C TYR A 589 17.93 -10.13 29.99
N HIS A 590 18.13 -10.31 28.69
CA HIS A 590 17.40 -11.25 27.84
C HIS A 590 18.25 -12.51 27.59
N TYR A 591 17.64 -13.68 27.62
CA TYR A 591 18.34 -14.96 27.41
C TYR A 591 17.86 -15.61 26.12
N ILE A 592 18.65 -15.48 25.05
CA ILE A 592 18.28 -15.98 23.74
C ILE A 592 18.88 -17.38 23.54
N ALA A 593 18.05 -18.33 23.13
CA ALA A 593 18.41 -19.72 22.86
C ALA A 593 18.35 -20.04 21.36
N CYS A 594 19.42 -20.66 20.88
CA CYS A 594 19.65 -21.01 19.49
C CYS A 594 19.57 -22.51 19.32
N ASP A 595 18.52 -23.00 18.67
CA ASP A 595 18.16 -24.41 18.65
C ASP A 595 18.62 -25.10 17.37
N SER A 596 19.40 -26.17 17.51
CA SER A 596 19.86 -26.99 16.38
C SER A 596 18.74 -27.64 15.56
N ARG A 597 17.53 -27.80 16.12
CA ARG A 597 16.33 -28.25 15.40
C ARG A 597 15.82 -27.20 14.42
N ASP A 598 16.01 -25.93 14.76
CA ASP A 598 15.62 -24.78 13.95
C ASP A 598 16.78 -24.37 13.03
N ASN A 599 17.54 -25.34 12.49
CA ASN A 599 18.76 -25.08 11.69
C ASN A 599 19.79 -24.18 12.40
N GLY A 600 19.74 -24.16 13.73
CA GLY A 600 20.54 -23.30 14.57
C GLY A 600 19.77 -22.09 15.09
N TYR A 601 18.76 -21.56 14.37
CA TYR A 601 18.18 -20.22 14.58
C TYR A 601 17.89 -19.89 16.06
N CYS A 602 18.13 -18.63 16.44
CA CYS A 602 17.96 -18.10 17.80
C CYS A 602 16.57 -17.49 17.97
N ASP A 603 15.55 -18.25 17.58
CA ASP A 603 14.16 -17.78 17.59
C ASP A 603 13.56 -17.81 19.00
N TRP A 604 14.23 -18.40 19.99
CA TRP A 604 13.69 -18.60 21.32
C TRP A 604 14.29 -17.65 22.35
N GLU A 605 13.45 -17.05 23.18
CA GLU A 605 13.86 -16.37 24.40
C GLU A 605 13.38 -17.13 25.64
N ILE A 606 14.28 -17.26 26.61
CA ILE A 606 14.03 -17.90 27.90
C ILE A 606 13.73 -16.81 28.93
N ILE A 607 12.46 -16.72 29.32
CA ILE A 607 11.97 -15.78 30.31
C ILE A 607 11.78 -16.51 31.64
N ARG A 608 12.34 -15.95 32.72
CA ARG A 608 12.17 -16.52 34.07
C ARG A 608 10.76 -16.22 34.56
N LYS A 609 10.02 -17.25 34.96
CA LYS A 609 8.74 -17.07 35.65
C LYS A 609 9.02 -16.54 37.07
N PRO A 610 8.38 -15.45 37.54
CA PRO A 610 8.47 -15.02 38.92
C PRO A 610 8.02 -16.16 39.84
N LYS A 611 8.66 -16.32 41.02
CA LYS A 611 8.12 -17.22 42.03
C LYS A 611 6.75 -16.68 42.45
N THR A 612 5.68 -17.34 42.06
CA THR A 612 4.37 -17.18 42.72
C THR A 612 4.58 -17.53 44.19
N ARG A 613 4.28 -16.57 45.06
CA ARG A 613 4.48 -16.66 46.50
C ARG A 613 3.40 -17.52 47.13
#